data_AF-A0A9C9YVG1-F1
#
_entry.id   AF-A0A9C9YVG1-F1
#
_cell.length_a   1.000
_cell.length_b   1.000
_cell.length_c   1.000
_cell.angle_alpha   90.00
_cell.angle_beta   90.00
_cell.angle_gamma   90.00
#
_symmetry.space_group_name_H-M   'P 1'
#
loop_
_entity.id
_entity.type
_entity.pdbx_description
1 polymer ?
#
loop_
_entity_poly.entity_id
_entity_poly.type
_entity_poly.pdbx_seq_one_letter_code
_entity_poly.pdbx_strand_id
1 'polypeptide(L)'
;MHSSQSVSVTYSAASNPNDPAGGGSINTTSQNGAGLFKTNFWEQRGGKTLGGLAYGALYPPGVLDLFEPIPADKGIPVPDAAVLPALDAGQQNMPGFSNPFAANAPQAFGRFDSDLHFFASFPFGKVIQGVDWFAADGIPLIPVDDAGRANAYPLMRVAASDKATGKPLAFTDIVLPVASEADCQNCHADPSDAGNGIASTFASVGFDVIRAAHAPGPEKLLNAAKINILRLHDAKHGDRYTSSVDGKPAVCDAAADPNDPDCLANQTPVQCSQCHYSPALDLAQVGPVDDTQQGVKGRQQTRHISMSRAMHDFHGRQKDIDGKPLFPSMPAPDSAQRASGPAVNDFELGLLEKTCYQCHPGKQTQCLRGAMFKGGVVCQDCHGDMAQVGNDFSARLASGGSLDLGKRVPWASEPKCQSCHTGDAAQPNHPAGAIVASDGLRLLRAWIDGNATPIESPASRFAENQSLYRLSGNDDGAGKGHGGVMCEGCHGSTHAIWPNPNPNANDNIAARQLQGHTGVIVECTTCHTNGDLGITLEGPHGMHPVGGTRFANGGHEDIAEHNAQACRACHGRNGEGTALSRVAADRSFVIEECEGGTLCPGRERKNFRVSLKKGQQVTCRMCHKNKL
;
A
#
# COMPACT_ATOMS: atom_id res chain seq x y z
N MET A 1 1.42 7.00 27.22
CA MET A 1 0.67 6.28 26.17
C MET A 1 -0.70 5.95 26.71
N HIS A 2 -1.75 6.25 25.96
CA HIS A 2 -3.11 5.87 26.32
C HIS A 2 -3.34 4.40 25.98
N SER A 3 -3.70 3.57 26.96
CA SER A 3 -4.08 2.18 26.72
C SER A 3 -5.52 2.09 26.22
N SER A 4 -5.91 0.96 25.62
CA SER A 4 -7.28 0.60 25.24
C SER A 4 -8.30 0.68 26.40
N GLN A 5 -7.81 0.77 27.63
CA GLN A 5 -8.62 0.99 28.83
C GLN A 5 -9.04 2.46 29.02
N SER A 6 -8.27 3.40 28.49
CA SER A 6 -8.48 4.85 28.68
C SER A 6 -9.06 5.57 27.47
N VAL A 7 -8.91 5.00 26.26
CA VAL A 7 -9.32 5.63 25.01
C VAL A 7 -10.22 4.70 24.20
N SER A 8 -11.21 5.29 23.54
CA SER A 8 -11.97 4.64 22.47
C SER A 8 -11.68 5.32 21.14
N VAL A 9 -11.56 4.53 20.08
CA VAL A 9 -11.30 5.02 18.72
C VAL A 9 -12.46 4.63 17.82
N THR A 10 -12.89 5.58 16.99
CA THR A 10 -13.98 5.42 16.03
C THR A 10 -13.57 5.91 14.65
N TYR A 11 -14.25 5.41 13.63
CA TYR A 11 -14.16 5.92 12.26
C TYR A 11 -15.54 6.37 11.74
N SER A 12 -15.57 7.41 10.92
CA SER A 12 -16.78 7.90 10.23
C SER A 12 -16.40 8.46 8.86
N ALA A 13 -17.34 8.57 7.93
CA ALA A 13 -17.05 9.12 6.61
C ALA A 13 -16.72 10.61 6.72
N ALA A 14 -15.70 11.05 5.99
CA ALA A 14 -15.31 12.44 5.91
C ALA A 14 -15.31 12.90 4.44
N SER A 15 -15.20 14.21 4.24
CA SER A 15 -15.11 14.79 2.91
C SER A 15 -14.19 16.00 2.92
N ASN A 16 -13.71 16.35 1.73
CA ASN A 16 -12.89 17.53 1.49
C ASN A 16 -13.63 18.43 0.50
N PRO A 17 -13.90 19.71 0.82
CA PRO A 17 -14.56 20.62 -0.12
C PRO A 17 -13.73 20.89 -1.37
N ASN A 18 -12.41 20.68 -1.30
CA ASN A 18 -11.48 20.85 -2.41
C ASN A 18 -11.10 19.52 -3.07
N ASP A 19 -11.77 18.40 -2.76
CA ASP A 19 -11.45 17.09 -3.35
C ASP A 19 -11.43 17.16 -4.89
N PRO A 20 -10.31 16.79 -5.55
CA PRO A 20 -10.22 16.74 -7.00
C PRO A 20 -11.24 15.81 -7.67
N ALA A 21 -11.69 14.74 -7.00
CA ALA A 21 -12.74 13.86 -7.50
C ALA A 21 -14.15 14.48 -7.40
N GLY A 22 -14.27 15.61 -6.69
CA GLY A 22 -15.49 16.38 -6.53
C GLY A 22 -15.67 16.83 -5.09
N GLY A 23 -15.76 18.14 -4.87
CA GLY A 23 -15.95 18.72 -3.55
C GLY A 23 -17.11 18.07 -2.79
N GLY A 24 -16.87 17.76 -1.52
CA GLY A 24 -17.85 17.11 -0.65
C GLY A 24 -18.13 15.63 -0.97
N SER A 25 -17.26 14.96 -1.74
CA SER A 25 -17.31 13.49 -1.89
C SER A 25 -17.27 12.81 -0.54
N ILE A 26 -18.31 12.03 -0.25
CA ILE A 26 -18.49 11.31 1.01
C ILE A 26 -18.98 9.90 0.72
N ASN A 27 -18.46 8.93 1.46
CA ASN A 27 -18.78 7.52 1.29
C ASN A 27 -19.26 6.95 2.63
N THR A 28 -20.54 7.16 2.94
CA THR A 28 -21.16 6.65 4.16
C THR A 28 -21.65 5.22 3.99
N THR A 29 -21.95 4.79 2.76
CA THR A 29 -22.52 3.48 2.47
C THR A 29 -21.95 2.91 1.19
N SER A 30 -21.79 1.59 1.11
CA SER A 30 -21.47 0.88 -0.12
C SER A 30 -22.70 0.22 -0.74
N GLN A 31 -23.90 0.44 -0.20
CA GLN A 31 -25.14 -0.11 -0.73
C GLN A 31 -25.53 0.53 -2.07
N ASN A 32 -26.32 -0.19 -2.85
CA ASN A 32 -26.97 0.33 -4.04
C ASN A 32 -28.08 1.32 -3.65
N GLY A 33 -28.27 2.35 -4.45
CA GLY A 33 -29.33 3.36 -4.29
C GLY A 33 -30.29 3.36 -5.47
N ALA A 34 -31.32 4.21 -5.42
CA ALA A 34 -32.24 4.39 -6.54
C ALA A 34 -31.49 4.92 -7.78
N GLY A 35 -31.35 4.08 -8.81
CA GLY A 35 -30.59 4.41 -10.03
C GLY A 35 -29.06 4.40 -9.84
N LEU A 36 -28.56 3.95 -8.69
CA LEU A 36 -27.14 3.91 -8.36
C LEU A 36 -26.70 2.48 -8.05
N PHE A 37 -25.84 1.91 -8.90
CA PHE A 37 -25.17 0.64 -8.64
C PHE A 37 -23.77 0.90 -8.10
N LYS A 38 -23.48 0.31 -6.94
CA LYS A 38 -22.23 0.34 -6.21
C LYS A 38 -21.56 -1.03 -6.24
N THR A 39 -22.28 -2.08 -5.83
CA THR A 39 -21.76 -3.45 -5.78
C THR A 39 -22.89 -4.47 -5.71
N ASN A 40 -22.62 -5.72 -6.12
CA ASN A 40 -23.50 -6.86 -5.93
C ASN A 40 -23.11 -7.73 -4.72
N PHE A 41 -22.11 -7.32 -3.92
CA PHE A 41 -21.54 -8.11 -2.84
C PHE A 41 -22.60 -8.71 -1.88
N TRP A 42 -23.61 -7.91 -1.50
CA TRP A 42 -24.67 -8.34 -0.58
C TRP A 42 -25.92 -8.92 -1.27
N GLU A 43 -25.95 -9.02 -2.60
CA GLU A 43 -27.05 -9.68 -3.30
C GLU A 43 -27.12 -11.14 -2.86
N GLN A 44 -28.34 -11.66 -2.65
CA GLN A 44 -28.52 -13.01 -2.13
C GLN A 44 -28.83 -14.01 -3.24
N ARG A 45 -28.25 -15.20 -3.15
CA ARG A 45 -28.57 -16.38 -3.95
C ARG A 45 -28.60 -17.61 -3.05
N GLY A 46 -29.76 -18.25 -2.95
CA GLY A 46 -29.92 -19.48 -2.15
C GLY A 46 -29.68 -19.27 -0.64
N GLY A 47 -30.08 -18.11 -0.10
CA GLY A 47 -29.94 -17.78 1.33
C GLY A 47 -28.55 -17.30 1.75
N LYS A 48 -27.59 -17.19 0.83
CA LYS A 48 -26.24 -16.65 1.05
C LYS A 48 -25.99 -15.42 0.19
N THR A 49 -25.15 -14.51 0.65
CA THR A 49 -24.69 -13.36 -0.14
C THR A 49 -23.70 -13.77 -1.22
N LEU A 50 -23.60 -13.02 -2.32
CA LEU A 50 -22.59 -13.26 -3.36
C LEU A 50 -21.17 -13.12 -2.81
N GLY A 51 -20.93 -12.18 -1.90
CA GLY A 51 -19.68 -12.06 -1.15
C GLY A 51 -19.36 -13.30 -0.33
N GLY A 52 -20.32 -13.81 0.42
CA GLY A 52 -20.23 -15.09 1.13
C GLY A 52 -19.87 -16.27 0.24
N LEU A 53 -20.62 -16.42 -0.85
CA LEU A 53 -20.40 -17.50 -1.82
C LEU A 53 -19.02 -17.40 -2.47
N ALA A 54 -18.57 -16.18 -2.78
CA ALA A 54 -17.26 -15.92 -3.36
C ALA A 54 -16.16 -16.30 -2.37
N TYR A 55 -16.14 -15.71 -1.17
CA TYR A 55 -15.02 -15.87 -0.23
C TYR A 55 -15.09 -17.15 0.62
N GLY A 56 -16.21 -17.88 0.63
CA GLY A 56 -16.41 -19.05 1.50
C GLY A 56 -15.36 -20.15 1.36
N ALA A 57 -14.78 -20.34 0.17
CA ALA A 57 -13.69 -21.30 -0.05
C ALA A 57 -12.36 -20.91 0.64
N LEU A 58 -12.24 -19.68 1.15
CA LEU A 58 -11.05 -19.19 1.86
C LEU A 58 -11.16 -19.31 3.38
N TYR A 59 -12.36 -19.65 3.89
CA TYR A 59 -12.60 -19.93 5.30
C TYR A 59 -12.57 -21.44 5.54
N PRO A 60 -12.36 -21.92 6.78
CA PRO A 60 -12.60 -23.32 7.09
C PRO A 60 -14.07 -23.73 6.81
N PRO A 61 -14.34 -25.02 6.53
CA PRO A 61 -15.68 -25.49 6.15
C PRO A 61 -16.77 -25.00 7.13
N GLY A 62 -17.80 -24.35 6.60
CA GLY A 62 -18.98 -23.90 7.37
C GLY A 62 -18.76 -22.69 8.27
N VAL A 63 -17.54 -22.16 8.41
CA VAL A 63 -17.28 -21.03 9.32
C VAL A 63 -17.94 -19.74 8.83
N LEU A 64 -17.80 -19.40 7.54
CA LEU A 64 -18.43 -18.20 6.99
C LEU A 64 -19.97 -18.31 6.98
N ASP A 65 -20.51 -19.52 6.88
CA ASP A 65 -21.95 -19.77 6.88
C ASP A 65 -22.63 -19.34 8.19
N LEU A 66 -21.87 -19.26 9.30
CA LEU A 66 -22.36 -18.76 10.59
C LEU A 66 -22.73 -17.26 10.56
N PHE A 67 -22.26 -16.53 9.54
CA PHE A 67 -22.46 -15.09 9.37
C PHE A 67 -23.43 -14.75 8.23
N GLU A 68 -23.99 -15.76 7.55
CA GLU A 68 -24.91 -15.56 6.44
C GLU A 68 -26.38 -15.41 6.89
N PRO A 69 -27.19 -14.57 6.20
CA PRO A 69 -26.76 -13.63 5.16
C PRO A 69 -25.95 -12.47 5.77
N ILE A 70 -24.80 -12.13 5.17
CA ILE A 70 -24.00 -10.98 5.61
C ILE A 70 -24.86 -9.70 5.47
N PRO A 71 -25.09 -8.92 6.55
CA PRO A 71 -25.86 -7.69 6.47
C PRO A 71 -25.23 -6.69 5.49
N ALA A 72 -26.08 -5.99 4.73
CA ALA A 72 -25.63 -4.90 3.87
C ALA A 72 -24.83 -3.86 4.67
N ASP A 73 -23.79 -3.27 4.06
CA ASP A 73 -22.83 -2.37 4.72
C ASP A 73 -21.99 -3.00 5.84
N LYS A 74 -22.00 -4.32 6.01
CA LYS A 74 -21.10 -5.05 6.91
C LYS A 74 -20.12 -5.91 6.12
N GLY A 75 -18.85 -5.90 6.53
CA GLY A 75 -17.79 -6.70 5.91
C GLY A 75 -17.82 -8.18 6.28
N ILE A 76 -16.98 -8.97 5.62
CA ILE A 76 -16.74 -10.38 6.00
C ILE A 76 -16.06 -10.46 7.38
N PRO A 77 -16.29 -11.54 8.15
CA PRO A 77 -15.60 -11.76 9.43
C PRO A 77 -14.10 -11.96 9.21
N VAL A 78 -13.27 -11.09 9.76
CA VAL A 78 -11.79 -11.21 9.70
C VAL A 78 -11.32 -11.89 10.99
N PRO A 79 -10.67 -13.07 10.92
CA PRO A 79 -10.20 -13.79 12.10
C PRO A 79 -9.11 -12.99 12.82
N ASP A 80 -9.10 -13.08 14.16
CA ASP A 80 -7.97 -12.62 14.94
C ASP A 80 -6.87 -13.70 14.96
N ALA A 81 -5.80 -13.45 14.21
CA ALA A 81 -4.66 -14.34 14.09
C ALA A 81 -3.92 -14.57 15.43
N ALA A 82 -4.07 -13.68 16.42
CA ALA A 82 -3.39 -13.79 17.70
C ALA A 82 -3.98 -14.86 18.62
N VAL A 83 -5.27 -15.16 18.47
CA VAL A 83 -5.99 -16.10 19.35
C VAL A 83 -6.31 -17.44 18.68
N LEU A 84 -5.88 -17.64 17.44
CA LEU A 84 -6.00 -18.93 16.76
C LEU A 84 -5.36 -20.06 17.60
N PRO A 85 -6.02 -21.24 17.71
CA PRO A 85 -7.16 -21.70 16.89
C PRO A 85 -8.54 -21.33 17.44
N ALA A 86 -8.65 -20.47 18.46
CA ALA A 86 -9.96 -19.99 18.89
C ALA A 86 -10.64 -19.22 17.73
N LEU A 87 -11.93 -19.49 17.51
CA LEU A 87 -12.71 -18.84 16.45
C LEU A 87 -13.22 -17.49 16.95
N ASP A 88 -12.35 -16.49 16.93
CA ASP A 88 -12.71 -15.10 17.16
C ASP A 88 -12.52 -14.29 15.88
N ALA A 89 -13.49 -13.43 15.56
CA ALA A 89 -13.47 -12.65 14.34
C ALA A 89 -14.14 -11.28 14.52
N GLY A 90 -13.51 -10.25 13.93
CA GLY A 90 -14.07 -8.91 13.84
C GLY A 90 -14.89 -8.72 12.57
N GLN A 91 -15.96 -7.94 12.65
CA GLN A 91 -16.67 -7.39 11.48
C GLN A 91 -16.86 -5.89 11.65
N GLN A 92 -16.76 -5.17 10.54
CA GLN A 92 -16.86 -3.72 10.51
C GLN A 92 -18.06 -3.28 9.69
N ASN A 93 -18.72 -2.22 10.18
CA ASN A 93 -19.84 -1.59 9.50
C ASN A 93 -19.35 -0.37 8.71
N MET A 94 -20.05 -0.02 7.64
CA MET A 94 -19.97 1.32 7.07
C MET A 94 -20.65 2.35 8.00
N PRO A 95 -20.21 3.61 8.02
CA PRO A 95 -20.80 4.66 8.87
C PRO A 95 -22.32 4.88 8.67
N GLY A 96 -22.81 4.62 7.46
CA GLY A 96 -24.21 4.74 7.05
C GLY A 96 -25.07 3.51 7.34
N PHE A 97 -24.53 2.46 7.97
CA PHE A 97 -25.20 1.16 8.19
C PHE A 97 -26.64 1.26 8.72
N SER A 98 -26.91 2.22 9.63
CA SER A 98 -28.24 2.40 10.23
C SER A 98 -29.27 3.09 9.31
N ASN A 99 -28.83 3.91 8.37
CA ASN A 99 -29.67 4.60 7.39
C ASN A 99 -28.81 5.00 6.18
N PRO A 100 -28.67 4.13 5.18
CA PRO A 100 -27.78 4.34 4.03
C PRO A 100 -28.04 5.67 3.35
N PHE A 101 -26.98 6.33 2.88
CA PHE A 101 -27.01 7.66 2.23
C PHE A 101 -27.42 8.85 3.14
N ALA A 102 -27.85 8.62 4.37
CA ALA A 102 -28.31 9.68 5.28
C ALA A 102 -27.58 9.69 6.62
N ALA A 103 -27.25 8.52 7.18
CA ALA A 103 -26.48 8.40 8.41
C ALA A 103 -24.97 8.45 8.13
N ASN A 104 -24.23 8.95 9.12
CA ASN A 104 -22.77 8.90 9.17
C ASN A 104 -22.34 8.65 10.63
N ALA A 105 -22.91 7.62 11.23
CA ALA A 105 -22.66 7.30 12.63
C ALA A 105 -21.21 6.79 12.80
N PRO A 106 -20.43 7.32 13.76
CA PRO A 106 -19.12 6.77 14.07
C PRO A 106 -19.21 5.28 14.44
N GLN A 107 -18.35 4.47 13.82
CA GLN A 107 -18.21 3.05 14.10
C GLN A 107 -16.94 2.82 14.94
N ALA A 108 -17.00 1.90 15.90
CA ALA A 108 -15.86 1.61 16.76
C ALA A 108 -14.81 0.76 16.04
N PHE A 109 -13.54 0.95 16.36
CA PHE A 109 -12.52 -0.04 16.03
C PHE A 109 -12.77 -1.30 16.87
N GLY A 110 -13.01 -2.43 16.20
CA GLY A 110 -13.54 -3.64 16.83
C GLY A 110 -12.51 -4.44 17.63
N ARG A 111 -11.21 -4.17 17.43
CA ARG A 111 -10.12 -4.92 18.07
C ARG A 111 -9.01 -3.98 18.53
N PHE A 112 -8.24 -4.42 19.52
CA PHE A 112 -7.01 -3.79 19.96
C PHE A 112 -5.91 -4.84 20.02
N ASP A 113 -4.89 -4.68 19.19
CA ASP A 113 -3.79 -5.63 19.11
C ASP A 113 -2.63 -5.08 19.94
N SER A 114 -2.30 -5.74 21.05
CA SER A 114 -1.07 -5.45 21.78
C SER A 114 0.16 -5.94 21.03
N ASP A 115 0.05 -7.12 20.42
CA ASP A 115 1.06 -7.71 19.55
C ASP A 115 0.44 -8.05 18.20
N LEU A 116 1.21 -7.90 17.12
CA LEU A 116 0.78 -8.29 15.79
C LEU A 116 1.37 -9.64 15.39
N HIS A 117 0.50 -10.63 15.20
CA HIS A 117 0.88 -11.95 14.70
C HIS A 117 0.94 -11.94 13.16
N PHE A 118 2.11 -11.58 12.60
CA PHE A 118 2.32 -11.53 11.16
C PHE A 118 2.80 -12.88 10.62
N PHE A 119 1.92 -13.69 10.06
CA PHE A 119 2.22 -15.06 9.60
C PHE A 119 2.93 -15.92 10.65
N ALA A 120 2.63 -15.72 11.95
CA ALA A 120 3.43 -16.25 13.05
C ALA A 120 3.57 -17.79 13.07
N SER A 121 2.65 -18.51 12.44
CA SER A 121 2.69 -19.97 12.30
C SER A 121 3.36 -20.46 11.01
N PHE A 122 3.93 -19.54 10.21
CA PHE A 122 4.54 -19.83 8.92
C PHE A 122 6.01 -19.35 8.88
N PRO A 123 6.94 -20.01 8.17
CA PRO A 123 8.37 -19.84 8.44
C PRO A 123 8.99 -18.46 8.21
N PHE A 124 8.37 -17.57 7.42
CA PHE A 124 8.83 -16.19 7.24
C PHE A 124 8.20 -15.20 8.21
N GLY A 125 7.16 -15.62 8.93
CA GLY A 125 6.40 -14.76 9.82
C GLY A 125 7.02 -14.60 11.20
N LYS A 126 6.43 -13.69 11.98
CA LYS A 126 6.86 -13.35 13.34
C LYS A 126 5.75 -12.66 14.11
N VAL A 127 5.88 -12.66 15.43
CA VAL A 127 5.07 -11.80 16.30
C VAL A 127 5.83 -10.50 16.51
N ILE A 128 5.21 -9.37 16.15
CA ILE A 128 5.74 -8.03 16.40
C ILE A 128 5.14 -7.54 17.70
N GLN A 129 6.02 -7.35 18.69
CA GLN A 129 5.61 -7.05 20.06
C GLN A 129 5.29 -5.56 20.23
N GLY A 130 4.33 -5.25 21.09
CA GLY A 130 4.03 -3.89 21.56
C GLY A 130 3.61 -2.93 20.44
N VAL A 131 2.80 -3.40 19.49
CA VAL A 131 2.20 -2.53 18.45
C VAL A 131 1.11 -1.63 19.02
N ASP A 132 0.39 -2.12 20.04
CA ASP A 132 -0.62 -1.39 20.82
C ASP A 132 -1.56 -0.51 19.96
N TRP A 133 -2.13 -1.07 18.90
CA TRP A 133 -2.97 -0.33 17.95
C TRP A 133 -4.43 -0.78 17.95
N PHE A 134 -5.32 0.11 17.52
CA PHE A 134 -6.72 -0.21 17.27
C PHE A 134 -6.87 -0.73 15.84
N ALA A 135 -7.60 -1.84 15.66
CA ALA A 135 -7.84 -2.45 14.36
C ALA A 135 -9.33 -2.47 13.99
N ALA A 136 -9.59 -2.17 12.71
CA ALA A 136 -10.91 -2.18 12.08
C ALA A 136 -10.81 -2.88 10.72
N ASP A 137 -10.45 -4.16 10.74
CA ASP A 137 -10.26 -4.95 9.52
C ASP A 137 -11.60 -5.23 8.83
N GLY A 138 -11.61 -5.17 7.48
CA GLY A 138 -12.78 -5.58 6.69
C GLY A 138 -13.88 -4.51 6.54
N ILE A 139 -13.57 -3.21 6.67
CA ILE A 139 -14.51 -2.14 6.30
C ILE A 139 -14.89 -2.31 4.81
N PRO A 140 -16.17 -2.52 4.45
CA PRO A 140 -16.57 -2.89 3.09
C PRO A 140 -16.75 -1.64 2.21
N LEU A 141 -15.64 -1.02 1.85
CA LEU A 141 -15.59 0.24 1.09
C LEU A 141 -15.32 -0.02 -0.40
N ILE A 142 -15.95 0.78 -1.28
CA ILE A 142 -15.73 0.75 -2.73
C ILE A 142 -15.44 2.17 -3.26
N PRO A 143 -14.85 2.35 -4.46
CA PRO A 143 -14.48 3.66 -4.99
C PRO A 143 -15.66 4.44 -5.61
N VAL A 144 -16.84 4.37 -5.02
CA VAL A 144 -18.05 5.09 -5.46
C VAL A 144 -18.69 5.78 -4.27
N ASP A 145 -18.78 7.10 -4.33
CA ASP A 145 -19.35 7.95 -3.27
C ASP A 145 -20.88 7.87 -3.21
N ASP A 146 -21.49 8.49 -2.21
CA ASP A 146 -22.94 8.44 -1.98
C ASP A 146 -23.78 9.14 -3.08
N ALA A 147 -23.15 10.00 -3.88
CA ALA A 147 -23.76 10.65 -5.04
C ALA A 147 -23.52 9.86 -6.35
N GLY A 148 -22.83 8.72 -6.28
CA GLY A 148 -22.48 7.90 -7.45
C GLY A 148 -21.26 8.38 -8.22
N ARG A 149 -20.47 9.31 -7.68
CA ARG A 149 -19.21 9.74 -8.29
C ARG A 149 -18.13 8.70 -8.00
N ALA A 150 -17.32 8.40 -9.02
CA ALA A 150 -16.10 7.64 -8.82
C ALA A 150 -15.12 8.45 -7.98
N ASN A 151 -14.69 7.90 -6.84
CA ASN A 151 -13.64 8.48 -6.01
C ASN A 151 -12.79 7.36 -5.41
N ALA A 152 -11.56 7.25 -5.91
CA ALA A 152 -10.59 6.26 -5.48
C ALA A 152 -9.88 6.63 -4.15
N TYR A 153 -10.15 7.82 -3.60
CA TYR A 153 -9.51 8.36 -2.40
C TYR A 153 -10.54 8.79 -1.33
N PRO A 154 -11.50 7.92 -0.97
CA PRO A 154 -12.51 8.25 0.04
C PRO A 154 -11.84 8.56 1.38
N LEU A 155 -12.35 9.59 2.05
CA LEU A 155 -11.87 9.99 3.36
C LEU A 155 -12.70 9.36 4.48
N MET A 156 -12.03 8.85 5.51
CA MET A 156 -12.62 8.57 6.80
C MET A 156 -11.95 9.41 7.88
N ARG A 157 -12.76 9.95 8.78
CA ARG A 157 -12.31 10.53 10.03
C ARG A 157 -12.04 9.43 11.03
N VAL A 158 -10.80 9.32 11.51
CA VAL A 158 -10.46 8.55 12.70
C VAL A 158 -10.47 9.50 13.89
N ALA A 159 -11.24 9.20 14.93
CA ALA A 159 -11.39 10.04 16.11
C ALA A 159 -11.17 9.23 17.39
N ALA A 160 -10.37 9.79 18.30
CA ALA A 160 -10.11 9.27 19.63
C ALA A 160 -10.89 10.07 20.67
N SER A 161 -11.49 9.39 21.64
CA SER A 161 -12.15 10.00 22.78
C SER A 161 -11.79 9.30 24.08
N ASP A 162 -11.78 10.05 25.18
CA ASP A 162 -11.60 9.52 26.51
C ASP A 162 -12.75 8.56 26.85
N LYS A 163 -12.42 7.33 27.22
CA LYS A 163 -13.41 6.26 27.38
C LYS A 163 -14.30 6.47 28.61
N ALA A 164 -13.81 7.16 29.63
CA ALA A 164 -14.56 7.40 30.87
C ALA A 164 -15.56 8.55 30.73
N THR A 165 -15.19 9.59 29.99
CA THR A 165 -15.95 10.85 29.89
C THR A 165 -16.62 11.05 28.53
N GLY A 166 -16.22 10.31 27.50
CA GLY A 166 -16.63 10.53 26.11
C GLY A 166 -16.03 11.80 25.49
N LYS A 167 -15.11 12.48 26.18
CA LYS A 167 -14.54 13.74 25.71
C LYS A 167 -13.66 13.49 24.48
N PRO A 168 -13.84 14.24 23.37
CA PRO A 168 -12.94 14.16 22.22
C PRO A 168 -11.49 14.51 22.61
N LEU A 169 -10.55 13.70 22.13
CA LEU A 169 -9.11 13.88 22.38
C LEU A 169 -8.39 14.38 21.13
N ALA A 170 -8.59 13.69 20.01
CA ALA A 170 -7.96 14.02 18.73
C ALA A 170 -8.76 13.41 17.57
N PHE A 171 -8.53 13.92 16.36
CA PHE A 171 -9.00 13.29 15.13
C PHE A 171 -8.03 13.58 13.98
N THR A 172 -8.11 12.77 12.94
CA THR A 172 -7.48 13.03 11.64
C THR A 172 -8.31 12.37 10.55
N ASP A 173 -8.35 12.98 9.37
CA ASP A 173 -9.03 12.45 8.19
C ASP A 173 -7.99 11.79 7.28
N ILE A 174 -8.18 10.51 6.99
CA ILE A 174 -7.26 9.68 6.21
C ILE A 174 -7.95 9.11 4.97
N VAL A 175 -7.17 8.90 3.91
CA VAL A 175 -7.63 8.18 2.72
C VAL A 175 -7.63 6.68 3.02
N LEU A 176 -8.73 6.00 2.73
CA LEU A 176 -8.79 4.54 2.75
C LEU A 176 -8.42 3.96 1.38
N PRO A 177 -7.63 2.87 1.32
CA PRO A 177 -7.28 2.24 0.05
C PRO A 177 -8.51 1.52 -0.52
N VAL A 178 -8.98 1.98 -1.67
CA VAL A 178 -10.03 1.31 -2.45
C VAL A 178 -9.66 1.30 -3.92
N ALA A 179 -9.99 0.21 -4.60
CA ALA A 179 -9.90 0.12 -6.05
C ALA A 179 -10.76 -1.02 -6.58
N SER A 180 -11.33 -0.82 -7.76
CA SER A 180 -12.01 -1.84 -8.55
C SER A 180 -11.36 -2.04 -9.92
N GLU A 181 -10.18 -1.45 -10.15
CA GLU A 181 -9.45 -1.48 -11.41
C GLU A 181 -8.64 -2.78 -11.56
N ALA A 182 -9.14 -3.69 -12.40
CA ALA A 182 -8.38 -4.79 -12.99
C ALA A 182 -8.95 -5.03 -14.41
N ASP A 183 -8.31 -4.43 -15.42
CA ASP A 183 -8.87 -4.34 -16.77
C ASP A 183 -8.56 -5.57 -17.63
N CYS A 184 -8.80 -6.77 -17.11
CA CYS A 184 -8.59 -8.02 -17.85
C CYS A 184 -9.37 -8.05 -19.18
N GLN A 185 -10.49 -7.32 -19.24
CA GLN A 185 -11.30 -7.16 -20.43
C GLN A 185 -10.58 -6.55 -21.63
N ASN A 186 -9.52 -5.77 -21.43
CA ASN A 186 -8.75 -5.20 -22.53
C ASN A 186 -8.15 -6.29 -23.43
N CYS A 187 -7.83 -7.46 -22.85
CA CYS A 187 -7.17 -8.56 -23.52
C CYS A 187 -8.04 -9.82 -23.66
N HIS A 188 -8.93 -10.07 -22.69
CA HIS A 188 -9.74 -11.29 -22.58
C HIS A 188 -11.18 -11.14 -23.07
N ALA A 189 -11.63 -9.93 -23.43
CA ALA A 189 -12.88 -9.78 -24.17
C ALA A 189 -12.70 -10.23 -25.62
N ASP A 190 -13.82 -10.59 -26.28
CA ASP A 190 -13.83 -10.85 -27.71
C ASP A 190 -13.33 -9.60 -28.48
N PRO A 191 -12.52 -9.73 -29.55
CA PRO A 191 -12.06 -8.59 -30.34
C PRO A 191 -13.19 -7.72 -30.93
N SER A 192 -14.41 -8.25 -31.03
CA SER A 192 -15.60 -7.48 -31.44
C SER A 192 -16.21 -6.62 -30.33
N ASP A 193 -15.81 -6.80 -29.07
CA ASP A 193 -16.36 -6.12 -27.89
C ASP A 193 -15.42 -5.04 -27.30
N ALA A 194 -14.83 -4.19 -28.16
CA ALA A 194 -13.94 -3.07 -27.79
C ALA A 194 -12.60 -3.44 -27.10
N GLY A 195 -12.38 -4.70 -26.72
CA GLY A 195 -11.06 -5.22 -26.34
C GLY A 195 -10.17 -5.49 -27.56
N ASN A 196 -8.87 -5.70 -27.34
CA ASN A 196 -7.95 -6.09 -28.43
C ASN A 196 -8.03 -7.58 -28.77
N GLY A 197 -8.73 -8.38 -27.94
CA GLY A 197 -8.91 -9.84 -28.11
C GLY A 197 -7.62 -10.63 -28.23
N ILE A 198 -6.53 -10.09 -27.66
CA ILE A 198 -5.20 -10.65 -27.80
C ILE A 198 -5.09 -12.01 -27.11
N ALA A 199 -5.79 -12.20 -25.99
CA ALA A 199 -5.78 -13.46 -25.25
C ALA A 199 -6.52 -14.58 -26.00
N SER A 200 -7.64 -14.28 -26.65
CA SER A 200 -8.38 -15.26 -27.48
C SER A 200 -7.60 -15.61 -28.75
N THR A 201 -6.86 -14.64 -29.31
CA THR A 201 -6.07 -14.84 -30.55
C THR A 201 -4.79 -15.65 -30.28
N PHE A 202 -4.17 -15.47 -29.11
CA PHE A 202 -2.92 -16.16 -28.71
C PHE A 202 -3.11 -17.33 -27.77
N ALA A 203 -4.36 -17.77 -27.58
CA ALA A 203 -4.68 -18.87 -26.69
C ALA A 203 -3.91 -20.16 -27.03
N SER A 204 -3.46 -20.35 -28.28
CA SER A 204 -2.82 -21.57 -28.79
C SER A 204 -3.63 -22.86 -28.59
N VAL A 205 -4.87 -22.72 -28.10
CA VAL A 205 -5.88 -23.74 -27.85
C VAL A 205 -7.23 -23.19 -28.30
N GLY A 206 -8.13 -24.05 -28.77
CA GLY A 206 -9.50 -23.67 -29.11
C GLY A 206 -10.41 -23.72 -27.88
N PHE A 207 -11.28 -22.72 -27.73
CA PHE A 207 -12.30 -22.67 -26.68
C PHE A 207 -13.44 -21.73 -27.11
N ASP A 208 -14.60 -21.84 -26.48
CA ASP A 208 -15.75 -20.98 -26.76
C ASP A 208 -15.59 -19.59 -26.13
N VAL A 209 -15.53 -18.54 -26.96
CA VAL A 209 -15.41 -17.14 -26.53
C VAL A 209 -16.80 -16.52 -26.44
N ILE A 210 -17.19 -16.08 -25.25
CA ILE A 210 -18.46 -15.35 -25.06
C ILE A 210 -18.27 -13.86 -25.35
N ARG A 211 -19.28 -13.28 -26.00
CA ARG A 211 -19.38 -11.83 -26.23
C ARG A 211 -20.12 -11.11 -25.12
N ALA A 212 -19.85 -9.82 -24.95
CA ALA A 212 -20.51 -8.93 -24.00
C ALA A 212 -22.04 -8.96 -24.15
N ALA A 213 -22.56 -9.05 -25.38
CA ALA A 213 -24.00 -9.16 -25.63
C ALA A 213 -24.67 -10.36 -24.93
N HIS A 214 -23.92 -11.44 -24.68
CA HIS A 214 -24.41 -12.68 -24.08
C HIS A 214 -23.96 -12.87 -22.62
N ALA A 215 -23.05 -12.04 -22.12
CA ALA A 215 -22.59 -12.11 -20.74
C ALA A 215 -23.69 -11.71 -19.73
N PRO A 216 -23.68 -12.21 -18.49
CA PRO A 216 -24.66 -11.84 -17.47
C PRO A 216 -24.35 -10.49 -16.80
N GLY A 217 -25.30 -9.98 -16.03
CA GLY A 217 -25.10 -8.82 -15.14
C GLY A 217 -24.97 -7.45 -15.83
N PRO A 218 -24.80 -6.37 -15.04
CA PRO A 218 -24.70 -4.99 -15.54
C PRO A 218 -23.36 -4.71 -16.23
N GLU A 219 -22.26 -5.29 -15.74
CA GLU A 219 -20.92 -5.12 -16.31
C GLU A 219 -20.62 -6.16 -17.40
N LYS A 220 -21.40 -6.12 -18.48
CA LYS A 220 -21.41 -7.12 -19.55
C LYS A 220 -20.02 -7.46 -20.11
N LEU A 221 -19.23 -6.44 -20.44
CA LEU A 221 -17.89 -6.62 -21.00
C LEU A 221 -16.93 -7.30 -20.02
N LEU A 222 -16.91 -6.83 -18.78
CA LEU A 222 -16.07 -7.39 -17.72
C LEU A 222 -16.47 -8.83 -17.41
N ASN A 223 -17.77 -9.12 -17.39
CA ASN A 223 -18.27 -10.47 -17.15
C ASN A 223 -17.98 -11.42 -18.32
N ALA A 224 -18.04 -10.93 -19.56
CA ALA A 224 -17.57 -11.71 -20.72
C ALA A 224 -16.09 -12.09 -20.56
N ALA A 225 -15.25 -11.11 -20.22
CA ALA A 225 -13.82 -11.34 -20.00
C ALA A 225 -13.56 -12.35 -18.86
N LYS A 226 -14.27 -12.25 -17.73
CA LYS A 226 -14.17 -13.23 -16.62
C LYS A 226 -14.50 -14.65 -17.08
N ILE A 227 -15.57 -14.83 -17.85
CA ILE A 227 -15.95 -16.14 -18.40
C ILE A 227 -14.89 -16.65 -19.38
N ASN A 228 -14.41 -15.79 -20.28
CA ASN A 228 -13.36 -16.16 -21.24
C ASN A 228 -12.05 -16.55 -20.55
N ILE A 229 -11.69 -15.92 -19.43
CA ILE A 229 -10.52 -16.31 -18.62
C ILE A 229 -10.69 -17.73 -18.07
N LEU A 230 -11.86 -18.04 -17.48
CA LEU A 230 -12.13 -19.38 -16.94
C LEU A 230 -12.12 -20.44 -18.03
N ARG A 231 -12.78 -20.20 -19.16
CA ARG A 231 -12.80 -21.15 -20.28
C ARG A 231 -11.43 -21.35 -20.93
N LEU A 232 -10.62 -20.30 -21.02
CA LEU A 232 -9.23 -20.41 -21.48
C LEU A 232 -8.38 -21.21 -20.49
N HIS A 233 -8.60 -21.00 -19.19
CA HIS A 233 -7.93 -21.77 -18.15
C HIS A 233 -8.31 -23.25 -18.22
N ASP A 234 -9.60 -23.55 -18.37
CA ASP A 234 -10.13 -24.90 -18.61
C ASP A 234 -9.49 -25.54 -19.85
N ALA A 235 -9.45 -24.84 -20.98
CA ALA A 235 -8.87 -25.38 -22.22
C ALA A 235 -7.35 -25.65 -22.14
N LYS A 236 -6.61 -24.93 -21.28
CA LYS A 236 -5.15 -25.10 -21.12
C LYS A 236 -4.76 -26.10 -20.03
N HIS A 237 -5.62 -26.30 -19.04
CA HIS A 237 -5.25 -26.98 -17.79
C HIS A 237 -6.25 -28.04 -17.34
N GLY A 238 -7.45 -28.09 -17.95
CA GLY A 238 -8.55 -28.96 -17.56
C GLY A 238 -8.23 -30.44 -17.61
N ASP A 239 -7.33 -30.85 -18.51
CA ASP A 239 -6.80 -32.23 -18.60
C ASP A 239 -6.03 -32.68 -17.35
N ARG A 240 -5.56 -31.73 -16.54
CA ARG A 240 -4.77 -31.95 -15.32
C ARG A 240 -5.54 -31.65 -14.04
N TYR A 241 -6.83 -31.35 -14.13
CA TYR A 241 -7.63 -31.08 -12.94
C TYR A 241 -7.74 -32.32 -12.06
N THR A 242 -7.67 -32.08 -10.76
CA THR A 242 -7.78 -33.11 -9.74
C THR A 242 -8.73 -32.66 -8.65
N SER A 243 -9.48 -33.62 -8.13
CA SER A 243 -10.37 -33.45 -6.98
C SER A 243 -9.58 -32.99 -5.75
N SER A 244 -10.06 -31.94 -5.08
CA SER A 244 -9.55 -31.49 -3.78
C SER A 244 -9.75 -32.52 -2.69
N VAL A 245 -10.71 -33.44 -2.84
CA VAL A 245 -11.06 -34.42 -1.81
C VAL A 245 -10.06 -35.55 -1.73
N ASP A 246 -9.74 -36.15 -2.87
CA ASP A 246 -8.97 -37.39 -2.95
C ASP A 246 -7.83 -37.36 -3.98
N GLY A 247 -7.63 -36.23 -4.67
CA GLY A 247 -6.58 -36.06 -5.67
C GLY A 247 -6.79 -36.86 -6.95
N LYS A 248 -7.95 -37.52 -7.13
CA LYS A 248 -8.26 -38.24 -8.37
C LYS A 248 -8.47 -37.26 -9.53
N PRO A 249 -8.23 -37.69 -10.79
CA PRO A 249 -8.55 -36.88 -11.96
C PRO A 249 -10.02 -36.43 -11.94
N ALA A 250 -10.23 -35.14 -12.17
CA ALA A 250 -11.53 -34.47 -12.30
C ALA A 250 -11.45 -33.60 -13.57
N VAL A 251 -11.32 -34.27 -14.71
CA VAL A 251 -10.93 -33.65 -15.98
C VAL A 251 -12.09 -32.84 -16.53
N CYS A 252 -11.83 -31.59 -16.92
CA CYS A 252 -12.79 -30.76 -17.64
C CYS A 252 -12.79 -31.12 -19.14
N ASP A 253 -13.94 -31.55 -19.67
CA ASP A 253 -14.20 -31.79 -21.08
C ASP A 253 -15.35 -30.92 -21.62
N ALA A 254 -15.10 -29.61 -21.67
CA ALA A 254 -16.04 -28.62 -22.22
C ALA A 254 -16.39 -28.86 -23.72
N ALA A 255 -15.59 -29.66 -24.43
CA ALA A 255 -15.85 -29.98 -25.83
C ALA A 255 -16.92 -31.07 -25.98
N ALA A 256 -16.93 -32.07 -25.09
CA ALA A 256 -17.96 -33.10 -25.04
C ALA A 256 -19.22 -32.63 -24.30
N ASP A 257 -19.07 -31.90 -23.19
CA ASP A 257 -20.17 -31.34 -22.41
C ASP A 257 -19.86 -29.89 -22.00
N PRO A 258 -20.48 -28.88 -22.64
CA PRO A 258 -20.30 -27.47 -22.25
C PRO A 258 -20.70 -27.17 -20.80
N ASN A 259 -21.50 -28.02 -20.16
CA ASN A 259 -21.94 -27.89 -18.76
C ASN A 259 -21.21 -28.85 -17.82
N ASP A 260 -20.09 -29.43 -18.25
CA ASP A 260 -19.29 -30.33 -17.44
C ASP A 260 -19.00 -29.67 -16.06
N PRO A 261 -19.43 -30.29 -14.95
CA PRO A 261 -19.27 -29.72 -13.61
C PRO A 261 -17.82 -29.63 -13.16
N ASP A 262 -16.89 -30.36 -13.79
CA ASP A 262 -15.46 -30.30 -13.48
C ASP A 262 -14.75 -29.08 -14.11
N CYS A 263 -15.38 -28.44 -15.10
CA CYS A 263 -14.88 -27.18 -15.67
C CYS A 263 -15.09 -25.99 -14.73
N LEU A 264 -14.04 -25.19 -14.49
CA LEU A 264 -14.11 -24.05 -13.58
C LEU A 264 -15.10 -22.99 -14.08
N ALA A 265 -15.25 -22.83 -15.40
CA ALA A 265 -16.27 -21.94 -15.97
C ALA A 265 -17.69 -22.26 -15.49
N ASN A 266 -17.96 -23.51 -15.10
CA ASN A 266 -19.25 -23.98 -14.59
C ASN A 266 -19.34 -23.98 -13.05
N GLN A 267 -18.22 -23.75 -12.34
CA GLN A 267 -18.13 -23.77 -10.87
C GLN A 267 -18.29 -22.38 -10.23
N THR A 268 -19.30 -21.60 -10.64
CA THR A 268 -19.47 -20.22 -10.16
C THR A 268 -20.05 -20.12 -8.73
N PRO A 269 -19.56 -19.20 -7.88
CA PRO A 269 -18.41 -18.31 -8.09
C PRO A 269 -17.07 -19.05 -7.93
N VAL A 270 -16.06 -18.59 -8.69
CA VAL A 270 -14.68 -19.11 -8.63
C VAL A 270 -13.79 -18.08 -7.94
N GLN A 271 -12.98 -18.51 -6.96
CA GLN A 271 -11.88 -17.71 -6.41
C GLN A 271 -10.56 -18.33 -6.80
N CYS A 272 -9.76 -17.60 -7.58
CA CYS A 272 -8.45 -18.08 -8.01
C CYS A 272 -7.57 -18.48 -6.82
N SER A 273 -7.68 -17.76 -5.70
CA SER A 273 -6.94 -18.03 -4.47
C SER A 273 -7.33 -19.30 -3.73
N GLN A 274 -8.41 -19.98 -4.12
CA GLN A 274 -8.71 -21.34 -3.66
C GLN A 274 -7.57 -22.30 -4.05
N CYS A 275 -7.03 -22.15 -5.26
CA CYS A 275 -5.91 -22.96 -5.75
C CYS A 275 -4.59 -22.18 -5.71
N HIS A 276 -4.57 -20.95 -6.21
CA HIS A 276 -3.38 -20.12 -6.31
C HIS A 276 -3.20 -19.23 -5.08
N TYR A 277 -2.51 -19.71 -4.06
CA TYR A 277 -2.33 -18.99 -2.79
C TYR A 277 -1.95 -17.51 -2.96
N SER A 278 -2.58 -16.65 -2.16
CA SER A 278 -2.26 -15.22 -2.05
C SER A 278 -2.18 -14.81 -0.58
N PRO A 279 -1.01 -14.39 -0.08
CA PRO A 279 -0.87 -13.89 1.29
C PRO A 279 -1.88 -12.77 1.65
N ALA A 280 -2.26 -11.93 0.70
CA ALA A 280 -3.23 -10.84 0.95
C ALA A 280 -4.66 -11.33 1.23
N LEU A 281 -4.99 -12.57 0.84
CA LEU A 281 -6.30 -13.18 1.09
C LEU A 281 -6.23 -14.26 2.18
N ASP A 282 -5.04 -14.50 2.75
CA ASP A 282 -4.87 -15.36 3.91
C ASP A 282 -5.15 -14.56 5.19
N LEU A 283 -6.43 -14.33 5.46
CA LEU A 283 -6.87 -13.53 6.60
C LEU A 283 -6.45 -14.15 7.94
N ALA A 284 -6.30 -15.48 8.00
CA ALA A 284 -5.84 -16.20 9.18
C ALA A 284 -4.30 -16.23 9.31
N GLN A 285 -3.58 -15.86 8.26
CA GLN A 285 -2.12 -15.80 8.19
C GLN A 285 -1.44 -17.14 8.54
N VAL A 286 -2.04 -18.25 8.11
CA VAL A 286 -1.56 -19.61 8.38
C VAL A 286 -0.65 -20.17 7.26
N GLY A 287 -0.53 -19.45 6.15
CA GLY A 287 0.16 -19.91 4.96
C GLY A 287 -0.74 -20.68 4.00
N PRO A 288 -0.16 -21.26 2.92
CA PRO A 288 -0.88 -22.11 1.98
C PRO A 288 -1.46 -23.36 2.67
N VAL A 289 -2.72 -23.69 2.40
CA VAL A 289 -3.39 -24.88 2.94
C VAL A 289 -4.18 -25.68 1.89
N ASP A 290 -4.33 -26.98 2.15
CA ASP A 290 -5.18 -27.88 1.38
C ASP A 290 -6.38 -28.32 2.25
N ASP A 291 -7.61 -28.01 1.82
CA ASP A 291 -8.84 -28.28 2.59
C ASP A 291 -9.71 -29.37 1.94
N THR A 292 -9.35 -30.63 2.18
CA THR A 292 -10.08 -31.78 1.60
C THR A 292 -11.53 -31.90 2.07
N GLN A 293 -11.87 -31.30 3.22
CA GLN A 293 -13.20 -31.37 3.84
C GLN A 293 -14.25 -30.49 3.18
N GLN A 294 -13.87 -29.57 2.28
CA GLN A 294 -14.82 -28.69 1.57
C GLN A 294 -15.32 -29.25 0.24
N GLY A 295 -15.09 -30.54 -0.04
CA GLY A 295 -15.47 -31.12 -1.32
C GLY A 295 -14.71 -30.46 -2.47
N VAL A 296 -15.36 -30.33 -3.62
CA VAL A 296 -14.82 -29.69 -4.84
C VAL A 296 -14.44 -28.21 -4.67
N LYS A 297 -14.90 -27.56 -3.59
CA LYS A 297 -14.55 -26.17 -3.23
C LYS A 297 -13.35 -26.05 -2.30
N GLY A 298 -12.72 -27.18 -1.96
CA GLY A 298 -11.54 -27.20 -1.11
C GLY A 298 -10.35 -26.49 -1.70
N ARG A 299 -9.61 -25.80 -0.81
CA ARG A 299 -8.32 -25.21 -1.14
C ARG A 299 -7.32 -26.28 -1.56
N GLN A 300 -6.44 -25.94 -2.51
CA GLN A 300 -5.36 -26.79 -3.00
C GLN A 300 -4.03 -26.02 -3.07
N GLN A 301 -3.81 -25.13 -2.11
CA GLN A 301 -2.81 -24.06 -2.20
C GLN A 301 -1.36 -24.54 -2.12
N THR A 302 -1.13 -25.78 -1.68
CA THR A 302 0.21 -26.37 -1.62
C THR A 302 0.63 -27.04 -2.93
N ARG A 303 -0.31 -27.23 -3.87
CA ARG A 303 -0.10 -27.95 -5.14
C ARG A 303 0.08 -27.04 -6.34
N HIS A 304 -0.39 -25.80 -6.23
CA HIS A 304 -0.40 -24.83 -7.32
C HIS A 304 0.51 -23.65 -7.01
N ILE A 305 1.09 -23.07 -8.04
CA ILE A 305 1.86 -21.82 -7.93
C ILE A 305 0.99 -20.72 -7.30
N SER A 306 1.63 -19.73 -6.67
CA SER A 306 0.93 -18.60 -6.06
C SER A 306 0.16 -17.79 -7.10
N MET A 307 -0.79 -16.97 -6.63
CA MET A 307 -1.50 -16.02 -7.49
C MET A 307 -0.54 -15.01 -8.15
N SER A 308 0.48 -14.56 -7.41
CA SER A 308 1.48 -13.64 -7.95
C SER A 308 2.22 -14.29 -9.11
N ARG A 309 2.66 -15.54 -8.97
CA ARG A 309 3.37 -16.22 -10.06
C ARG A 309 2.45 -16.52 -11.24
N ALA A 310 1.23 -16.98 -10.98
CA ALA A 310 0.24 -17.25 -12.01
C ALA A 310 -0.08 -16.00 -12.85
N MET A 311 -0.12 -14.82 -12.23
CA MET A 311 -0.33 -13.57 -12.94
C MET A 311 0.96 -13.04 -13.57
N HIS A 312 2.03 -12.84 -12.81
CA HIS A 312 3.18 -12.10 -13.31
C HIS A 312 4.10 -12.93 -14.22
N ASP A 313 4.49 -14.15 -13.82
CA ASP A 313 5.42 -14.99 -14.58
C ASP A 313 4.78 -15.46 -15.90
N PHE A 314 3.50 -15.85 -15.87
CA PHE A 314 2.79 -16.28 -17.07
C PHE A 314 2.65 -15.14 -18.07
N HIS A 315 2.11 -13.99 -17.64
CA HIS A 315 1.86 -12.86 -18.51
C HIS A 315 3.15 -12.18 -19.00
N GLY A 316 4.19 -12.11 -18.15
CA GLY A 316 5.50 -11.55 -18.50
C GLY A 316 6.24 -12.32 -19.59
N ARG A 317 5.89 -13.60 -19.83
CA ARG A 317 6.46 -14.42 -20.90
C ARG A 317 5.67 -14.38 -22.21
N GLN A 318 4.48 -13.78 -22.21
CA GLN A 318 3.66 -13.71 -23.41
C GLN A 318 4.22 -12.70 -24.42
N LYS A 319 3.92 -12.94 -25.69
CA LYS A 319 4.31 -12.08 -26.81
C LYS A 319 3.08 -11.57 -27.55
N ASP A 320 3.20 -10.40 -28.17
CA ASP A 320 2.21 -9.83 -29.06
C ASP A 320 2.27 -10.43 -30.49
N ILE A 321 1.44 -9.90 -31.41
CA ILE A 321 1.34 -10.41 -32.79
C ILE A 321 2.63 -10.22 -33.59
N ASP A 322 3.43 -9.22 -33.20
CA ASP A 322 4.71 -8.91 -33.82
C ASP A 322 5.86 -9.73 -33.18
N GLY A 323 5.56 -10.60 -32.21
CA GLY A 323 6.54 -11.39 -31.48
C GLY A 323 7.32 -10.60 -30.41
N LYS A 324 6.89 -9.39 -30.07
CA LYS A 324 7.48 -8.56 -29.00
C LYS A 324 6.87 -8.94 -27.65
N PRO A 325 7.53 -8.65 -26.51
CA PRO A 325 6.93 -8.88 -25.20
C PRO A 325 5.57 -8.19 -25.08
N LEU A 326 4.54 -8.91 -24.64
CA LEU A 326 3.19 -8.37 -24.46
C LEU A 326 3.20 -7.17 -23.50
N PHE A 327 4.01 -7.29 -22.44
CA PHE A 327 4.26 -6.24 -21.47
C PHE A 327 5.69 -5.73 -21.63
N PRO A 328 5.89 -4.52 -22.18
CA PRO A 328 7.23 -3.98 -22.42
C PRO A 328 7.95 -3.63 -21.10
N SER A 329 9.27 -3.75 -21.06
CA SER A 329 10.07 -3.38 -19.89
C SER A 329 10.26 -1.87 -19.78
N MET A 330 10.18 -1.34 -18.55
CA MET A 330 10.52 0.05 -18.25
C MET A 330 12.04 0.26 -18.36
N PRO A 331 12.51 1.26 -19.14
CA PRO A 331 13.92 1.62 -19.15
C PRO A 331 14.40 2.02 -17.75
N ALA A 332 15.69 1.82 -17.48
CA ALA A 332 16.29 2.25 -16.21
C ALA A 332 16.12 3.76 -15.99
N PRO A 333 16.03 4.23 -14.72
CA PRO A 333 15.82 5.65 -14.41
C PRO A 333 16.83 6.63 -15.02
N ASP A 334 18.06 6.20 -15.28
CA ASP A 334 19.13 6.97 -15.90
C ASP A 334 19.17 6.87 -17.43
N SER A 335 18.24 6.13 -18.04
CA SER A 335 18.09 6.04 -19.49
C SER A 335 17.74 7.41 -20.07
N ALA A 336 18.34 7.75 -21.22
CA ALA A 336 18.00 8.96 -21.98
C ALA A 336 16.50 9.06 -22.35
N GLN A 337 15.79 7.92 -22.40
CA GLN A 337 14.34 7.87 -22.63
C GLN A 337 13.52 8.39 -21.43
N ARG A 338 14.08 8.33 -20.22
CA ARG A 338 13.47 8.80 -18.97
C ARG A 338 14.11 10.08 -18.42
N ALA A 339 15.32 10.42 -18.88
CA ALA A 339 16.14 11.51 -18.34
C ALA A 339 15.64 12.95 -18.63
N SER A 340 14.37 13.15 -19.00
CA SER A 340 13.80 14.48 -19.31
C SER A 340 13.52 15.35 -18.07
N GLY A 341 13.75 14.84 -16.85
CA GLY A 341 13.57 15.57 -15.61
C GLY A 341 13.25 14.66 -14.42
N PRO A 342 13.08 15.22 -13.21
CA PRO A 342 12.84 14.44 -12.00
C PRO A 342 11.39 13.95 -11.86
N ALA A 343 10.48 14.32 -12.75
CA ALA A 343 9.07 13.95 -12.68
C ALA A 343 8.76 12.88 -13.72
N VAL A 344 7.91 11.91 -13.34
CA VAL A 344 7.34 10.93 -14.27
C VAL A 344 6.65 11.68 -15.43
N ASN A 345 7.04 11.40 -16.66
CA ASN A 345 6.52 12.04 -17.86
C ASN A 345 5.51 11.13 -18.61
N ASP A 346 4.99 11.60 -19.75
CA ASP A 346 4.01 10.88 -20.56
C ASP A 346 4.53 9.54 -21.14
N PHE A 347 5.84 9.42 -21.40
CA PHE A 347 6.44 8.16 -21.83
C PHE A 347 6.38 7.11 -20.72
N GLU A 348 6.84 7.43 -19.51
CA GLU A 348 6.73 6.52 -18.37
C GLU A 348 5.28 6.17 -18.04
N LEU A 349 4.37 7.16 -18.03
CA LEU A 349 2.93 6.92 -17.81
C LEU A 349 2.34 6.01 -18.88
N GLY A 350 2.61 6.29 -20.16
CA GLY A 350 2.13 5.47 -21.26
C GLY A 350 2.66 4.03 -21.21
N LEU A 351 3.85 3.81 -20.64
CA LEU A 351 4.38 2.47 -20.42
C LEU A 351 3.76 1.79 -19.19
N LEU A 352 3.50 2.52 -18.11
CA LEU A 352 2.75 2.01 -16.95
C LEU A 352 1.35 1.57 -17.35
N GLU A 353 0.65 2.37 -18.16
CA GLU A 353 -0.66 2.04 -18.73
C GLU A 353 -0.64 0.79 -19.59
N LYS A 354 0.47 0.47 -20.25
CA LYS A 354 0.66 -0.77 -21.02
C LYS A 354 1.16 -1.95 -20.19
N THR A 355 1.50 -1.73 -18.91
CA THR A 355 2.13 -2.73 -18.04
C THR A 355 1.35 -2.91 -16.74
N CYS A 356 1.87 -2.44 -15.61
CA CYS A 356 1.32 -2.67 -14.29
C CYS A 356 -0.13 -2.18 -14.17
N TYR A 357 -0.47 -1.05 -14.80
CA TYR A 357 -1.81 -0.46 -14.72
C TYR A 357 -2.87 -1.15 -15.59
N GLN A 358 -2.53 -2.25 -16.27
CA GLN A 358 -3.53 -3.14 -16.87
C GLN A 358 -4.24 -3.97 -15.80
N CYS A 359 -3.56 -4.30 -14.70
CA CYS A 359 -4.09 -5.17 -13.64
C CYS A 359 -4.11 -4.51 -12.27
N HIS A 360 -3.18 -3.59 -12.01
CA HIS A 360 -3.10 -2.86 -10.75
C HIS A 360 -3.75 -1.48 -10.85
N PRO A 361 -4.35 -0.97 -9.76
CA PRO A 361 -5.05 0.31 -9.77
C PRO A 361 -4.11 1.47 -10.11
N GLY A 362 -4.38 2.20 -11.18
CA GLY A 362 -3.38 3.13 -11.69
C GLY A 362 -3.84 4.11 -12.74
N LYS A 363 -4.80 3.71 -13.58
CA LYS A 363 -5.40 4.61 -14.58
C LYS A 363 -6.28 5.65 -13.92
N GLN A 364 -7.00 5.28 -12.86
CA GLN A 364 -7.82 6.21 -12.07
C GLN A 364 -7.30 6.36 -10.64
N THR A 365 -7.06 5.25 -9.94
CA THR A 365 -6.63 5.22 -8.53
C THR A 365 -5.18 5.65 -8.34
N GLN A 366 -4.37 5.69 -9.41
CA GLN A 366 -2.97 6.15 -9.37
C GLN A 366 -2.26 5.67 -8.10
N CYS A 367 -2.20 4.35 -7.89
CA CYS A 367 -1.81 3.79 -6.59
C CYS A 367 -0.50 4.43 -6.11
N LEU A 368 0.47 4.59 -7.01
CA LEU A 368 1.68 5.39 -6.82
C LEU A 368 1.45 6.87 -7.19
N ARG A 369 1.30 7.73 -6.17
CA ARG A 369 0.98 9.17 -6.34
C ARG A 369 1.65 10.11 -5.34
N GLY A 370 2.53 9.60 -4.49
CA GLY A 370 3.20 10.37 -3.44
C GLY A 370 4.48 11.10 -3.88
N ALA A 371 5.31 11.42 -2.90
CA ALA A 371 6.61 12.06 -3.09
C ALA A 371 7.56 11.25 -3.99
N MET A 372 7.45 9.91 -3.98
CA MET A 372 8.25 9.02 -4.84
C MET A 372 7.88 9.17 -6.32
N PHE A 373 6.57 9.19 -6.64
CA PHE A 373 6.08 9.49 -7.99
C PHE A 373 6.57 10.85 -8.47
N LYS A 374 6.45 11.88 -7.63
CA LYS A 374 6.98 13.21 -7.92
C LYS A 374 8.50 13.21 -8.15
N GLY A 375 9.21 12.29 -7.52
CA GLY A 375 10.66 12.10 -7.62
C GLY A 375 11.12 11.22 -8.78
N GLY A 376 10.22 10.84 -9.70
CA GLY A 376 10.54 10.17 -10.97
C GLY A 376 10.58 8.65 -10.86
N VAL A 377 10.21 8.11 -9.70
CA VAL A 377 10.21 6.67 -9.42
C VAL A 377 8.89 6.06 -9.87
N VAL A 378 8.95 4.92 -10.55
CA VAL A 378 7.80 4.14 -11.00
C VAL A 378 7.83 2.72 -10.43
N CYS A 379 6.76 1.95 -10.63
CA CYS A 379 6.57 0.62 -10.02
C CYS A 379 7.77 -0.32 -10.23
N GLN A 380 8.33 -0.35 -11.45
CA GLN A 380 9.43 -1.23 -11.84
C GLN A 380 10.75 -0.87 -11.13
N ASP A 381 10.94 0.40 -10.76
CA ASP A 381 12.12 0.84 -10.03
C ASP A 381 12.15 0.26 -8.60
N CYS A 382 10.99 -0.08 -8.05
CA CYS A 382 10.84 -0.71 -6.75
C CYS A 382 10.73 -2.24 -6.87
N HIS A 383 9.79 -2.73 -7.68
CA HIS A 383 9.40 -4.15 -7.68
C HIS A 383 10.05 -5.00 -8.77
N GLY A 384 10.59 -4.38 -9.83
CA GLY A 384 11.03 -5.05 -11.04
C GLY A 384 9.93 -5.19 -12.11
N ASP A 385 10.25 -5.88 -13.20
CA ASP A 385 9.30 -6.24 -14.25
C ASP A 385 8.43 -7.46 -13.89
N MET A 386 7.51 -7.82 -14.79
CA MET A 386 6.57 -8.93 -14.58
C MET A 386 7.28 -10.27 -14.31
N ALA A 387 8.37 -10.58 -15.00
CA ALA A 387 9.08 -11.84 -14.79
C ALA A 387 9.80 -11.85 -13.43
N GLN A 388 10.37 -10.70 -13.04
CA GLN A 388 11.02 -10.53 -11.73
C GLN A 388 10.02 -10.60 -10.57
N VAL A 389 8.85 -10.00 -10.70
CA VAL A 389 7.77 -10.09 -9.69
C VAL A 389 7.22 -11.52 -9.60
N GLY A 390 7.11 -12.22 -10.74
CA GLY A 390 6.67 -13.61 -10.82
C GLY A 390 7.70 -14.66 -10.35
N ASN A 391 8.95 -14.25 -10.11
CA ASN A 391 10.01 -15.12 -9.60
C ASN A 391 9.92 -15.29 -8.08
N ASP A 392 8.84 -15.94 -7.62
CA ASP A 392 8.50 -16.03 -6.20
C ASP A 392 8.72 -17.43 -5.58
N PHE A 393 8.46 -17.51 -4.28
CA PHE A 393 8.61 -18.71 -3.45
C PHE A 393 7.83 -19.95 -3.93
N SER A 394 6.84 -19.80 -4.82
CA SER A 394 6.03 -20.91 -5.32
C SER A 394 6.58 -21.57 -6.58
N ALA A 395 7.71 -21.07 -7.12
CA ALA A 395 8.22 -21.44 -8.44
C ALA A 395 8.38 -22.95 -8.66
N ARG A 396 8.72 -23.72 -7.62
CA ARG A 396 8.96 -25.17 -7.71
C ARG A 396 7.69 -26.01 -7.61
N LEU A 397 6.55 -25.45 -7.17
CA LEU A 397 5.29 -26.20 -7.05
C LEU A 397 4.82 -26.73 -8.41
N ALA A 398 5.02 -25.96 -9.48
CA ALA A 398 4.67 -26.37 -10.85
C ALA A 398 5.36 -27.66 -11.33
N SER A 399 6.50 -28.03 -10.72
CA SER A 399 7.24 -29.26 -11.00
C SER A 399 7.15 -30.28 -9.87
N GLY A 400 6.19 -30.14 -8.95
CA GLY A 400 6.03 -31.02 -7.78
C GLY A 400 7.09 -30.82 -6.67
N GLY A 401 7.84 -29.72 -6.71
CA GLY A 401 8.79 -29.36 -5.66
C GLY A 401 8.12 -28.65 -4.47
N SER A 402 8.92 -28.24 -3.48
CA SER A 402 8.47 -27.49 -2.30
C SER A 402 8.61 -25.98 -2.46
N LEU A 403 7.99 -25.21 -1.56
CA LEU A 403 8.18 -23.76 -1.47
C LEU A 403 9.66 -23.38 -1.29
N ASP A 404 10.09 -22.32 -1.98
CA ASP A 404 11.44 -21.76 -1.94
C ASP A 404 11.45 -20.42 -1.19
N LEU A 405 11.52 -20.49 0.13
CA LEU A 405 11.48 -19.30 1.00
C LEU A 405 12.74 -18.43 0.94
N GLY A 406 13.75 -18.81 0.14
CA GLY A 406 14.86 -17.93 -0.23
C GLY A 406 14.50 -16.92 -1.31
N LYS A 407 13.33 -17.06 -1.94
CA LYS A 407 12.77 -16.10 -2.90
C LYS A 407 11.76 -15.18 -2.23
N ARG A 408 11.39 -14.12 -2.94
CA ARG A 408 10.38 -13.17 -2.48
C ARG A 408 9.05 -13.87 -2.21
N VAL A 409 8.40 -13.46 -1.11
CA VAL A 409 7.02 -13.79 -0.82
C VAL A 409 6.17 -12.54 -1.07
N PRO A 410 5.22 -12.56 -2.02
CA PRO A 410 4.36 -11.41 -2.30
C PRO A 410 3.68 -10.88 -1.03
N TRP A 411 3.58 -9.57 -0.84
CA TRP A 411 3.01 -8.91 0.35
C TRP A 411 3.80 -9.06 1.67
N ALA A 412 4.85 -9.88 1.69
CA ALA A 412 5.72 -10.08 2.85
C ALA A 412 7.20 -9.72 2.58
N SER A 413 7.60 -9.68 1.32
CA SER A 413 8.93 -9.30 0.85
C SER A 413 8.81 -8.13 -0.13
N GLU A 414 8.73 -6.93 0.43
CA GLU A 414 8.59 -5.69 -0.35
C GLU A 414 9.85 -4.81 -0.25
N PRO A 415 10.08 -3.93 -1.25
CA PRO A 415 11.12 -2.92 -1.18
C PRO A 415 10.98 -2.06 0.07
N LYS A 416 12.13 -1.67 0.63
CA LYS A 416 12.23 -0.92 1.88
C LYS A 416 12.75 0.49 1.64
N CYS A 417 12.56 1.39 2.60
CA CYS A 417 13.10 2.73 2.63
C CYS A 417 14.62 2.67 2.45
N GLN A 418 15.29 1.79 3.20
CA GLN A 418 16.74 1.56 3.08
C GLN A 418 17.20 1.03 1.71
N SER A 419 16.28 0.54 0.87
CA SER A 419 16.62 0.10 -0.49
C SER A 419 16.95 1.27 -1.41
N CYS A 420 16.51 2.48 -1.07
CA CYS A 420 16.88 3.71 -1.79
C CYS A 420 17.55 4.76 -0.89
N HIS A 421 17.22 4.79 0.39
CA HIS A 421 17.82 5.66 1.40
C HIS A 421 18.89 4.90 2.16
N THR A 422 19.98 4.58 1.46
CA THR A 422 21.03 3.65 1.94
C THR A 422 21.92 4.25 3.03
N GLY A 423 21.91 5.57 3.22
CA GLY A 423 22.77 6.27 4.16
C GLY A 423 22.38 7.73 4.28
N ASP A 424 23.32 8.59 4.65
CA ASP A 424 23.10 10.02 4.88
C ASP A 424 24.13 10.90 4.15
N ALA A 425 24.12 12.21 4.39
CA ALA A 425 25.01 13.13 3.68
C ALA A 425 26.50 12.93 3.99
N ALA A 426 26.85 12.40 5.17
CA ALA A 426 28.23 12.10 5.50
C ALA A 426 28.66 10.76 4.90
N GLN A 427 27.77 9.77 4.97
CA GLN A 427 27.97 8.39 4.53
C GLN A 427 26.78 7.90 3.69
N PRO A 428 26.73 8.19 2.38
CA PRO A 428 25.58 7.81 1.54
C PRO A 428 25.41 6.28 1.37
N ASN A 429 26.49 5.51 1.55
CA ASN A 429 26.50 4.04 1.56
C ASN A 429 25.88 3.39 0.31
N HIS A 430 26.04 4.01 -0.85
CA HIS A 430 25.51 3.46 -2.10
C HIS A 430 26.28 2.19 -2.52
N PRO A 431 25.59 1.06 -2.78
CA PRO A 431 26.22 -0.12 -3.34
C PRO A 431 26.71 0.14 -4.77
N ALA A 432 27.73 -0.62 -5.19
CA ALA A 432 28.28 -0.52 -6.55
C ALA A 432 27.21 -0.87 -7.60
N GLY A 433 27.11 -0.06 -8.66
CA GLY A 433 26.11 -0.22 -9.73
C GLY A 433 24.72 0.34 -9.41
N ALA A 434 24.55 1.01 -8.26
CA ALA A 434 23.33 1.73 -7.95
C ALA A 434 23.16 2.98 -8.82
N ILE A 435 21.91 3.30 -9.17
CA ILE A 435 21.56 4.54 -9.89
C ILE A 435 21.25 5.61 -8.85
N VAL A 436 22.11 6.62 -8.74
CA VAL A 436 22.03 7.66 -7.71
C VAL A 436 21.31 8.89 -8.25
N ALA A 437 20.41 9.47 -7.45
CA ALA A 437 19.72 10.71 -7.79
C ALA A 437 20.69 11.90 -7.86
N SER A 438 20.28 12.98 -8.51
CA SER A 438 21.10 14.19 -8.69
C SER A 438 21.48 14.89 -7.37
N ASP A 439 20.77 14.62 -6.28
CA ASP A 439 21.11 15.11 -4.94
C ASP A 439 22.26 14.34 -4.28
N GLY A 440 22.68 13.20 -4.86
CA GLY A 440 23.77 12.37 -4.36
C GLY A 440 23.45 11.59 -3.08
N LEU A 441 22.18 11.51 -2.66
CA LEU A 441 21.79 10.95 -1.36
C LEU A 441 20.87 9.74 -1.44
N ARG A 442 19.98 9.70 -2.43
CA ARG A 442 19.03 8.60 -2.61
C ARG A 442 19.27 7.87 -3.91
N LEU A 443 18.91 6.60 -3.95
CA LEU A 443 18.88 5.82 -5.18
C LEU A 443 17.55 6.04 -5.92
N LEU A 444 17.57 5.87 -7.24
CA LEU A 444 16.39 5.90 -8.10
C LEU A 444 15.82 4.50 -8.38
N ARG A 445 16.49 3.45 -7.90
CA ARG A 445 16.06 2.06 -8.04
C ARG A 445 16.38 1.29 -6.75
N ALA A 446 15.46 0.44 -6.32
CA ALA A 446 15.55 -0.31 -5.07
C ALA A 446 16.38 -1.60 -5.17
N TRP A 447 16.86 -1.95 -6.37
CA TRP A 447 17.55 -3.20 -6.66
C TRP A 447 18.65 -3.00 -7.71
N ILE A 448 19.61 -3.92 -7.77
CA ILE A 448 20.72 -3.91 -8.75
C ILE A 448 20.75 -5.20 -9.59
N ASP A 449 20.36 -6.33 -9.01
CA ASP A 449 20.48 -7.63 -9.65
C ASP A 449 19.36 -7.91 -10.68
N GLY A 450 19.51 -9.01 -11.43
CA GLY A 450 18.52 -9.42 -12.43
C GLY A 450 17.21 -9.96 -11.84
N ASN A 451 17.10 -10.16 -10.53
CA ASN A 451 15.91 -10.70 -9.86
C ASN A 451 15.05 -9.62 -9.19
N ALA A 452 15.48 -8.36 -9.28
CA ALA A 452 14.91 -7.24 -8.51
C ALA A 452 14.91 -7.50 -6.99
N THR A 453 15.98 -8.11 -6.48
CA THR A 453 16.15 -8.29 -5.03
C THR A 453 16.35 -6.93 -4.37
N PRO A 454 15.53 -6.55 -3.37
CA PRO A 454 15.69 -5.27 -2.69
C PRO A 454 17.07 -5.11 -2.05
N ILE A 455 17.65 -3.93 -2.19
CA ILE A 455 18.86 -3.52 -1.48
C ILE A 455 18.55 -3.43 0.02
N GLU A 456 19.44 -3.96 0.85
CA GLU A 456 19.38 -3.87 2.30
C GLU A 456 20.52 -2.99 2.80
N SER A 457 20.23 -2.00 3.64
CA SER A 457 21.22 -1.12 4.29
C SER A 457 20.82 -0.89 5.76
N PRO A 458 20.91 -1.92 6.62
CA PRO A 458 20.36 -1.88 7.98
C PRO A 458 21.03 -0.83 8.87
N ALA A 459 22.25 -0.43 8.53
CA ALA A 459 22.96 0.66 9.20
C ALA A 459 22.38 2.05 8.88
N SER A 460 21.59 2.18 7.80
CA SER A 460 20.96 3.44 7.43
C SER A 460 20.09 4.00 8.56
N ARG A 461 20.16 5.32 8.78
CA ARG A 461 19.24 6.02 9.69
C ARG A 461 17.78 6.01 9.23
N PHE A 462 17.55 5.62 7.97
CA PHE A 462 16.23 5.49 7.34
C PHE A 462 15.78 4.04 7.22
N ALA A 463 16.51 3.09 7.83
CA ALA A 463 16.15 1.69 7.82
C ALA A 463 14.96 1.41 8.76
N GLU A 464 14.06 0.57 8.26
CA GLU A 464 13.01 -0.09 9.01
C GLU A 464 13.57 -1.03 10.08
N ASN A 465 12.79 -1.27 11.14
CA ASN A 465 13.07 -2.33 12.10
C ASN A 465 12.23 -3.61 11.89
N GLN A 466 11.26 -3.58 10.97
CA GLN A 466 10.51 -4.76 10.56
C GLN A 466 10.71 -5.07 9.07
N SER A 467 10.20 -6.22 8.61
CA SER A 467 10.31 -6.64 7.20
C SER A 467 9.49 -5.77 6.26
N LEU A 468 8.44 -5.14 6.78
CA LEU A 468 7.54 -4.27 6.03
C LEU A 468 7.48 -2.87 6.67
N TYR A 469 7.40 -1.87 5.80
CA TYR A 469 7.25 -0.47 6.18
C TYR A 469 6.06 -0.21 7.11
N ARG A 470 4.86 -0.72 6.75
CA ARG A 470 3.63 -0.57 7.55
C ARG A 470 3.69 -1.21 8.95
N LEU A 471 4.71 -2.03 9.19
CA LEU A 471 4.93 -2.73 10.45
C LEU A 471 6.05 -2.09 11.29
N SER A 472 6.74 -1.08 10.74
CA SER A 472 7.93 -0.49 11.35
C SER A 472 7.60 0.82 12.07
N GLY A 473 8.22 1.05 13.22
CA GLY A 473 8.04 2.26 14.03
C GLY A 473 8.04 2.06 15.55
N ASN A 474 7.93 0.81 16.02
CA ASN A 474 8.08 0.48 17.43
C ASN A 474 9.51 0.72 17.94
N ASP A 475 9.66 1.10 19.20
CA ASP A 475 10.97 1.20 19.85
C ASP A 475 11.41 -0.17 20.36
N ASP A 476 11.97 -0.99 19.47
CA ASP A 476 12.46 -2.34 19.77
C ASP A 476 13.93 -2.37 20.25
N GLY A 477 14.45 -1.22 20.69
CA GLY A 477 15.85 -1.06 21.09
C GLY A 477 16.83 -0.89 19.92
N ALA A 478 16.37 -0.97 18.66
CA ALA A 478 17.23 -0.74 17.49
C ALA A 478 17.46 0.76 17.17
N GLY A 479 16.79 1.67 17.89
CA GLY A 479 16.87 3.13 17.67
C GLY A 479 16.29 3.57 16.32
N LYS A 480 15.37 2.78 15.74
CA LYS A 480 14.69 3.06 14.46
C LYS A 480 13.21 3.40 14.62
N GLY A 481 12.65 3.21 15.81
CA GLY A 481 11.28 3.57 16.14
C GLY A 481 11.14 5.01 16.64
N HIS A 482 9.89 5.38 16.96
CA HIS A 482 9.60 6.59 17.71
C HIS A 482 8.29 6.47 18.49
N GLY A 483 8.36 5.98 19.72
CA GLY A 483 7.23 5.94 20.65
C GLY A 483 6.03 5.14 20.14
N GLY A 484 6.26 4.08 19.34
CA GLY A 484 5.20 3.26 18.75
C GLY A 484 4.47 3.91 17.56
N VAL A 485 4.90 5.09 17.10
CA VAL A 485 4.35 5.70 15.89
C VAL A 485 4.92 4.99 14.67
N MET A 486 4.07 4.23 13.98
CA MET A 486 4.44 3.56 12.74
C MET A 486 4.88 4.57 11.67
N CYS A 487 5.77 4.17 10.76
CA CYS A 487 6.29 5.06 9.73
C CYS A 487 5.17 5.73 8.90
N GLU A 488 4.06 5.03 8.68
CA GLU A 488 2.85 5.55 8.00
C GLU A 488 2.23 6.77 8.70
N GLY A 489 2.32 6.84 10.03
CA GLY A 489 1.80 7.97 10.80
C GLY A 489 2.54 9.27 10.54
N CYS A 490 3.84 9.20 10.21
CA CYS A 490 4.67 10.37 9.91
C CYS A 490 4.75 10.65 8.40
N HIS A 491 4.76 9.62 7.56
CA HIS A 491 5.06 9.77 6.13
C HIS A 491 3.84 9.57 5.21
N GLY A 492 2.74 8.95 5.68
CA GLY A 492 1.63 8.49 4.83
C GLY A 492 1.83 7.06 4.32
N SER A 493 0.86 6.53 3.57
CA SER A 493 0.93 5.15 3.02
C SER A 493 2.07 5.00 2.00
N THR A 494 2.67 3.80 1.86
CA THR A 494 3.87 3.54 1.03
C THR A 494 3.79 4.05 -0.41
N HIS A 495 2.63 3.93 -1.07
CA HIS A 495 2.45 4.43 -2.44
C HIS A 495 1.93 5.88 -2.53
N ALA A 496 1.56 6.46 -1.38
CA ALA A 496 1.00 7.81 -1.26
C ALA A 496 1.76 8.67 -0.24
N ILE A 497 3.06 8.42 -0.06
CA ILE A 497 3.93 9.15 0.87
C ILE A 497 3.83 10.66 0.62
N TRP A 498 3.69 11.44 1.69
CA TRP A 498 3.44 12.86 1.61
C TRP A 498 4.68 13.67 1.19
N PRO A 499 4.49 14.79 0.49
CA PRO A 499 3.21 15.30 0.00
C PRO A 499 2.81 14.64 -1.33
N ASN A 500 1.50 14.45 -1.53
CA ASN A 500 0.96 14.27 -2.88
C ASN A 500 1.18 15.58 -3.67
N PRO A 501 1.64 15.55 -4.93
CA PRO A 501 1.95 16.74 -5.72
C PRO A 501 0.73 17.63 -5.99
N ASN A 502 -0.47 17.06 -6.02
CA ASN A 502 -1.70 17.85 -6.10
C ASN A 502 -2.00 18.46 -4.72
N PRO A 503 -1.95 19.79 -4.56
CA PRO A 503 -2.17 20.44 -3.26
C PRO A 503 -3.56 20.16 -2.70
N ASN A 504 -4.55 19.85 -3.52
CA ASN A 504 -5.92 19.61 -3.10
C ASN A 504 -6.21 18.12 -2.81
N ALA A 505 -5.27 17.21 -3.12
CA ALA A 505 -5.45 15.78 -2.89
C ALA A 505 -5.83 15.45 -1.43
N ASN A 506 -6.71 14.47 -1.28
CA ASN A 506 -7.16 13.96 0.02
C ASN A 506 -6.01 13.40 0.85
N ASP A 507 -4.98 12.81 0.23
CA ASP A 507 -3.79 12.31 0.95
C ASP A 507 -3.12 13.40 1.79
N ASN A 508 -3.15 14.66 1.33
CA ASN A 508 -2.52 15.77 2.03
C ASN A 508 -3.34 16.29 3.23
N ILE A 509 -4.58 15.82 3.44
CA ILE A 509 -5.47 16.32 4.51
C ILE A 509 -4.91 15.99 5.89
N ALA A 510 -4.52 14.73 6.14
CA ALA A 510 -3.97 14.31 7.43
C ALA A 510 -2.77 15.17 7.85
N ALA A 511 -1.78 15.34 6.97
CA ALA A 511 -0.63 16.21 7.22
C ALA A 511 -1.05 17.66 7.54
N ARG A 512 -1.98 18.23 6.76
CA ARG A 512 -2.46 19.60 7.02
C ARG A 512 -3.16 19.74 8.37
N GLN A 513 -3.99 18.77 8.75
CA GLN A 513 -4.70 18.80 10.03
C GLN A 513 -3.75 18.69 11.21
N LEU A 514 -2.70 17.87 11.08
CA LEU A 514 -1.75 17.58 12.15
C LEU A 514 -0.72 18.70 12.37
N GLN A 515 -0.14 19.25 11.30
CA GLN A 515 0.98 20.21 11.41
C GLN A 515 0.75 21.55 10.67
N GLY A 516 -0.43 21.77 10.08
CA GLY A 516 -0.78 23.01 9.38
C GLY A 516 -0.21 23.14 7.96
N HIS A 517 0.56 22.17 7.47
CA HIS A 517 1.08 22.14 6.11
C HIS A 517 1.19 20.71 5.55
N THR A 518 1.27 20.60 4.22
CA THR A 518 1.47 19.33 3.52
C THR A 518 2.90 18.80 3.70
N GLY A 519 3.08 17.49 3.68
CA GLY A 519 4.38 16.83 3.73
C GLY A 519 4.46 15.84 4.88
N VAL A 520 5.61 15.17 5.00
CA VAL A 520 5.91 14.31 6.16
C VAL A 520 5.83 15.14 7.45
N ILE A 521 5.38 14.52 8.55
CA ILE A 521 5.25 15.17 9.86
C ILE A 521 6.63 15.51 10.39
N VAL A 522 6.89 16.80 10.60
CA VAL A 522 8.16 17.31 11.17
C VAL A 522 7.94 18.32 12.30
N GLU A 523 6.72 18.82 12.49
CA GLU A 523 6.40 19.65 13.65
C GLU A 523 6.20 18.77 14.88
N CYS A 524 7.21 18.71 15.75
CA CYS A 524 7.19 17.83 16.93
C CYS A 524 6.01 18.13 17.87
N THR A 525 5.50 19.36 17.85
CA THR A 525 4.32 19.81 18.61
C THR A 525 3.03 19.09 18.21
N THR A 526 3.01 18.39 17.07
CA THR A 526 1.92 17.48 16.67
C THR A 526 1.65 16.43 17.74
N CYS A 527 2.71 15.91 18.38
CA CYS A 527 2.62 14.86 19.39
C CYS A 527 3.12 15.31 20.77
N HIS A 528 4.07 16.25 20.82
CA HIS A 528 4.69 16.69 22.06
C HIS A 528 4.11 18.03 22.54
N THR A 529 3.17 17.96 23.47
CA THR A 529 2.37 19.10 23.96
C THR A 529 3.17 20.14 24.75
N ASN A 530 4.38 19.82 25.20
CA ASN A 530 5.20 20.74 26.01
C ASN A 530 5.88 21.85 25.17
N GLY A 531 5.71 21.87 23.84
CA GLY A 531 6.11 22.95 22.95
C GLY A 531 7.62 23.05 22.70
N ASP A 532 8.42 22.95 23.75
CA ASP A 532 9.87 22.98 23.71
C ASP A 532 10.44 21.65 24.19
N LEU A 533 10.94 20.87 23.24
CA LEU A 533 11.65 19.61 23.48
C LEU A 533 13.09 19.83 23.98
N GLY A 534 13.47 21.09 24.20
CA GLY A 534 14.82 21.46 24.60
C GLY A 534 15.83 21.25 23.49
N ILE A 535 17.08 21.03 23.90
CA ILE A 535 18.23 20.83 23.03
C ILE A 535 18.46 19.32 22.92
N THR A 536 17.93 18.70 21.87
CA THR A 536 17.96 17.23 21.69
C THR A 536 18.12 16.83 20.23
N LEU A 537 18.68 15.64 20.01
CA LEU A 537 18.75 14.92 18.72
C LEU A 537 17.97 13.59 18.77
N GLU A 538 17.13 13.38 19.78
CA GLU A 538 16.39 12.12 20.01
C GLU A 538 15.12 12.00 19.15
N GLY A 539 14.93 12.89 18.19
CA GLY A 539 13.84 12.77 17.22
C GLY A 539 14.08 11.64 16.21
N PRO A 540 13.05 11.26 15.44
CA PRO A 540 13.19 10.25 14.38
C PRO A 540 14.36 10.57 13.45
N HIS A 541 15.11 9.55 13.02
CA HIS A 541 16.31 9.69 12.18
C HIS A 541 17.46 10.52 12.78
N GLY A 542 17.41 10.84 14.08
CA GLY A 542 18.34 11.75 14.75
C GLY A 542 17.99 13.23 14.53
N MET A 543 16.72 13.54 14.21
CA MET A 543 16.27 14.91 13.98
C MET A 543 16.22 15.72 15.29
N HIS A 544 16.52 17.00 15.16
CA HIS A 544 16.36 17.99 16.22
C HIS A 544 15.05 18.77 16.07
N PRO A 545 14.56 19.44 17.13
CA PRO A 545 13.42 20.34 17.03
C PRO A 545 13.65 21.45 15.99
N VAL A 546 12.64 21.74 15.19
CA VAL A 546 12.69 22.72 14.08
C VAL A 546 11.92 24.00 14.40
N GLY A 547 12.27 25.10 13.73
CA GLY A 547 11.58 26.39 13.89
C GLY A 547 12.12 27.23 15.05
N GLY A 548 11.28 28.08 15.65
CA GLY A 548 11.66 29.02 16.71
C GLY A 548 11.79 28.37 18.09
N THR A 549 12.63 27.34 18.18
CA THR A 549 12.87 26.56 19.41
C THR A 549 14.17 27.00 20.09
N ARG A 550 14.41 26.55 21.33
CA ARG A 550 15.70 26.74 22.00
C ARG A 550 16.88 26.18 21.22
N PHE A 551 16.65 25.13 20.43
CA PHE A 551 17.65 24.57 19.54
C PHE A 551 18.13 25.61 18.51
N ALA A 552 17.21 26.27 17.79
CA ALA A 552 17.57 27.30 16.82
C ALA A 552 18.10 28.59 17.48
N ASN A 553 17.67 28.88 18.71
CA ASN A 553 18.10 30.04 19.48
C ASN A 553 19.40 29.78 20.27
N GLY A 554 20.47 29.41 19.55
CA GLY A 554 21.82 29.22 20.12
C GLY A 554 22.07 27.89 20.83
N GLY A 555 21.02 27.16 21.24
CA GLY A 555 21.18 25.95 22.04
C GLY A 555 21.91 24.79 21.34
N HIS A 556 22.07 24.81 20.03
CA HIS A 556 22.77 23.76 19.28
C HIS A 556 24.30 23.93 19.22
N GLU A 557 24.86 25.05 19.71
CA GLU A 557 26.31 25.32 19.64
C GLU A 557 27.11 24.25 20.38
N ASP A 558 26.78 23.97 21.66
CA ASP A 558 27.45 22.95 22.47
C ASP A 558 27.43 21.57 21.80
N ILE A 559 26.30 21.20 21.17
CA ILE A 559 26.19 19.93 20.44
C ILE A 559 27.11 19.93 19.22
N ALA A 560 27.16 21.02 18.46
CA ALA A 560 28.01 21.10 17.28
C ALA A 560 29.51 21.02 17.65
N GLU A 561 29.93 21.62 18.77
CA GLU A 561 31.32 21.56 19.25
C GLU A 561 31.75 20.16 19.68
N HIS A 562 30.85 19.40 20.33
CA HIS A 562 31.18 18.08 20.87
C HIS A 562 30.81 16.92 19.92
N ASN A 563 29.89 17.14 18.99
CA ASN A 563 29.35 16.13 18.08
C ASN A 563 28.99 16.70 16.70
N ALA A 564 29.96 17.35 16.05
CA ALA A 564 29.82 17.88 14.68
C ALA A 564 29.33 16.83 13.66
N GLN A 565 29.64 15.53 13.88
CA GLN A 565 29.23 14.47 12.95
C GLN A 565 27.72 14.27 12.89
N ALA A 566 26.99 14.49 13.99
CA ALA A 566 25.54 14.43 13.98
C ALA A 566 24.92 15.49 13.04
N CYS A 567 25.51 16.68 12.98
CA CYS A 567 25.10 17.74 12.07
C CYS A 567 25.46 17.40 10.61
N ARG A 568 26.68 16.89 10.38
CA ARG A 568 27.19 16.55 9.04
C ARG A 568 26.35 15.51 8.31
N ALA A 569 25.72 14.60 9.06
CA ALA A 569 24.81 13.60 8.50
C ALA A 569 23.63 14.20 7.71
N CYS A 570 23.15 15.40 8.06
CA CYS A 570 22.01 16.04 7.38
C CYS A 570 22.40 17.35 6.70
N HIS A 571 23.29 18.13 7.29
CA HIS A 571 23.70 19.45 6.81
C HIS A 571 24.94 19.42 5.91
N GLY A 572 25.47 18.24 5.58
CA GLY A 572 26.61 18.09 4.68
C GLY A 572 27.95 18.15 5.41
N ARG A 573 29.02 17.70 4.76
CA ARG A 573 30.32 17.48 5.41
C ARG A 573 30.94 18.76 5.97
N ASN A 574 30.64 19.89 5.34
CA ASN A 574 31.11 21.21 5.71
C ASN A 574 29.95 22.14 6.11
N GLY A 575 28.76 21.60 6.46
CA GLY A 575 27.61 22.44 6.79
C GLY A 575 27.03 23.23 5.61
N GLU A 576 27.29 22.79 4.37
CA GLU A 576 26.83 23.41 3.12
C GLU A 576 25.32 23.30 2.87
N GLY A 577 24.61 22.51 3.66
CA GLY A 577 23.21 22.14 3.46
C GLY A 577 23.05 21.04 2.42
N THR A 578 22.07 20.19 2.64
CA THR A 578 21.67 19.14 1.69
C THR A 578 20.15 19.01 1.59
N ALA A 579 19.65 18.11 0.75
CA ALA A 579 18.23 17.80 0.66
C ALA A 579 17.62 17.35 2.01
N LEU A 580 18.42 16.78 2.93
CA LEU A 580 17.98 16.39 4.28
C LEU A 580 17.78 17.59 5.21
N SER A 581 18.49 18.70 4.97
CA SER A 581 18.40 19.92 5.78
C SER A 581 17.33 20.91 5.30
N ARG A 582 16.46 20.50 4.36
CA ARG A 582 15.50 21.42 3.74
C ARG A 582 14.39 21.80 4.72
N VAL A 583 13.97 23.06 4.71
CA VAL A 583 12.83 23.50 5.51
C VAL A 583 11.51 22.97 4.91
N ALA A 584 10.66 22.34 5.73
CA ALA A 584 9.41 21.73 5.28
C ALA A 584 8.26 22.73 5.00
N ALA A 585 8.30 23.90 5.64
CA ALA A 585 7.33 24.98 5.51
C ALA A 585 8.04 26.35 5.54
N ASP A 586 7.33 27.41 5.15
CA ASP A 586 7.84 28.77 5.37
C ASP A 586 7.97 29.03 6.87
N ARG A 587 9.10 29.56 7.31
CA ARG A 587 9.38 29.82 8.73
C ARG A 587 9.89 31.23 8.93
N SER A 588 9.46 31.84 10.03
CA SER A 588 10.05 33.06 10.56
C SER A 588 10.18 32.95 12.07
N PHE A 589 11.38 33.19 12.59
CA PHE A 589 11.70 33.08 14.00
C PHE A 589 12.83 34.03 14.36
N VAL A 590 13.07 34.22 15.64
CA VAL A 590 14.15 35.06 16.17
C VAL A 590 15.22 34.17 16.77
N ILE A 591 16.48 34.48 16.47
CA ILE A 591 17.65 33.88 17.11
C ILE A 591 18.38 34.95 17.95
N GLU A 592 19.06 34.50 18.99
CA GLU A 592 19.77 35.35 19.95
C GLU A 592 20.81 36.22 19.25
N GLU A 593 21.57 35.61 18.33
CA GLU A 593 22.66 36.29 17.64
C GLU A 593 22.82 35.75 16.21
N CYS A 594 23.13 36.65 15.27
CA CYS A 594 23.61 36.34 13.94
C CYS A 594 24.98 37.00 13.78
N GLU A 595 26.02 36.21 13.52
CA GLU A 595 27.41 36.68 13.54
C GLU A 595 28.12 36.35 12.22
N GLY A 596 28.06 37.29 11.27
CA GLY A 596 28.83 37.19 10.02
C GLY A 596 28.40 36.07 9.08
N GLY A 597 27.18 35.55 9.23
CA GLY A 597 26.55 34.65 8.27
C GLY A 597 26.05 35.37 7.00
N THR A 598 25.58 34.60 6.03
CA THR A 598 25.05 35.11 4.75
C THR A 598 23.76 35.91 4.92
N LEU A 599 23.00 35.69 6.00
CA LEU A 599 21.82 36.48 6.35
C LEU A 599 22.17 37.79 7.09
N CYS A 600 23.37 37.90 7.65
CA CYS A 600 23.87 39.07 8.39
C CYS A 600 25.33 39.41 8.02
N PRO A 601 25.62 39.74 6.74
CA PRO A 601 27.00 39.91 6.28
C PRO A 601 27.70 41.07 7.01
N GLY A 602 28.88 40.78 7.57
CA GLY A 602 29.78 41.77 8.17
C GLY A 602 29.26 42.47 9.43
N ARG A 603 28.23 41.93 10.09
CA ARG A 603 27.66 42.50 11.31
C ARG A 603 27.27 41.41 12.30
N GLU A 604 27.55 41.66 13.57
CA GLU A 604 26.88 40.99 14.68
C GLU A 604 25.51 41.64 14.86
N ARG A 605 24.45 40.82 14.97
CA ARG A 605 23.09 41.30 15.24
C ARG A 605 22.44 40.45 16.30
N LYS A 606 22.08 41.08 17.42
CA LYS A 606 21.29 40.45 18.48
C LYS A 606 19.80 40.43 18.13
N ASN A 607 19.07 39.43 18.63
CA ASN A 607 17.64 39.23 18.38
C ASN A 607 17.30 39.27 16.87
N PHE A 608 18.09 38.56 16.06
CA PHE A 608 17.99 38.60 14.62
C PHE A 608 16.79 37.78 14.13
N ARG A 609 15.94 38.39 13.29
CA ARG A 609 14.82 37.69 12.66
C ARG A 609 15.30 36.91 11.44
N VAL A 610 15.21 35.59 11.52
CA VAL A 610 15.44 34.67 10.42
C VAL A 610 14.13 34.44 9.66
N SER A 611 14.21 34.38 8.32
CA SER A 611 13.08 34.01 7.46
C SER A 611 13.57 33.01 6.42
N LEU A 612 13.01 31.80 6.46
CA LEU A 612 13.38 30.70 5.57
C LEU A 612 12.15 30.26 4.77
N LYS A 613 12.36 29.98 3.49
CA LYS A 613 11.30 29.48 2.61
C LYS A 613 11.26 27.97 2.58
N LYS A 614 10.07 27.40 2.39
CA LYS A 614 9.89 25.98 2.13
C LYS A 614 10.83 25.53 1.01
N GLY A 615 11.55 24.45 1.25
CA GLY A 615 12.52 23.87 0.33
C GLY A 615 13.94 24.45 0.41
N GLN A 616 14.14 25.57 1.10
CA GLN A 616 15.47 26.13 1.33
C GLN A 616 16.29 25.17 2.20
N GLN A 617 17.52 24.86 1.79
CA GLN A 617 18.44 24.03 2.57
C GLN A 617 19.10 24.86 3.66
N VAL A 618 19.07 24.41 4.91
CA VAL A 618 19.68 25.12 6.03
C VAL A 618 21.17 24.82 6.08
N THR A 619 21.98 25.88 5.99
CA THR A 619 23.45 25.80 6.03
C THR A 619 23.98 26.48 7.29
N CYS A 620 25.13 26.03 7.79
CA CYS A 620 25.78 26.67 8.95
C CYS A 620 26.20 28.11 8.66
N ARG A 621 26.41 28.44 7.37
CA ARG A 621 26.78 29.80 6.94
C ARG A 621 25.63 30.78 6.95
N MET A 622 24.39 30.36 7.15
CA MET A 622 23.24 31.27 7.13
C MET A 622 23.32 32.32 8.24
N CYS A 623 23.54 31.88 9.47
CA CYS A 623 23.51 32.75 10.65
C CYS A 623 24.91 33.08 11.18
N HIS A 624 25.90 32.22 10.95
CA HIS A 624 27.24 32.39 11.51
C HIS A 624 28.32 32.13 10.46
N LYS A 625 29.57 32.46 10.76
CA LYS A 625 30.72 31.91 10.02
C LYS A 625 30.73 30.39 10.22
N ASN A 626 31.06 29.63 9.18
CA ASN A 626 31.02 28.17 9.26
C ASN A 626 32.00 27.63 10.31
N LYS A 627 31.48 27.12 11.43
CA LYS A 627 32.28 26.52 12.51
C LYS A 627 32.30 24.97 12.48
N LEU A 628 31.64 24.33 11.50
CA LEU A 628 31.58 22.86 11.32
C LEU A 628 32.83 22.25 10.68
#